data_AF-A0A3S8SAW9-F1
#
_entry.id   AF-A0A3S8SAW9-F1
#
_cell.length_a   1.000
_cell.length_b   1.000
_cell.length_c   1.000
_cell.angle_alpha   90.00
_cell.angle_beta   90.00
_cell.angle_gamma   90.00
#
_symmetry.space_group_name_H-M   'P 1'
#
loop_
_entity.id
_entity.type
_entity.pdbx_description
1 polymer ?
#
loop_
_entity_poly.entity_id
_entity_poly.type
_entity_poly.pdbx_seq_one_letter_code
_entity_poly.pdbx_strand_id
1 'polypeptide(L)'
;MSPAGVSINNLNVIVQLKRGWQYVIKENKELSLKIEQNINLLVARYDSLNPGSFRTGSVTVELGNDKGKWKPQELDYQSEVDFLII
;
A
#
# COMPACT_ATOMS: atom_id res chain seq x y z
N MET A 1 5.87 -8.33 26.49
CA MET A 1 7.07 -7.51 26.26
C MET A 1 7.78 -8.07 25.04
N SER A 2 8.15 -7.24 24.06
CA SER A 2 8.97 -7.69 22.93
C SER A 2 10.45 -7.74 23.35
N PRO A 3 11.31 -8.45 22.61
CA PRO A 3 12.75 -8.32 22.76
C PRO A 3 13.18 -6.90 22.34
N ALA A 4 13.92 -6.19 23.19
CA ALA A 4 14.50 -4.85 22.97
C ALA A 4 13.57 -3.60 23.07
N GLY A 5 12.36 -3.71 23.65
CA GLY A 5 11.52 -2.53 23.94
C GLY A 5 10.79 -1.93 22.72
N VAL A 6 10.84 -2.61 21.57
CA VAL A 6 10.14 -2.22 20.34
C VAL A 6 8.66 -2.66 20.41
N SER A 7 7.70 -1.85 19.99
CA SER A 7 6.28 -2.29 20.02
C SER A 7 6.07 -3.54 19.15
N ILE A 8 5.13 -4.41 19.56
CA ILE A 8 4.74 -5.58 18.75
C ILE A 8 4.24 -5.14 17.35
N ASN A 9 3.58 -3.99 17.29
CA ASN A 9 3.13 -3.40 16.03
C ASN A 9 4.31 -3.13 15.10
N ASN A 10 5.37 -2.47 15.59
CA ASN A 10 6.56 -2.20 14.78
C ASN A 10 7.24 -3.50 14.30
N LEU A 11 7.27 -4.55 15.13
CA LEU A 11 7.78 -5.85 14.72
C LEU A 11 6.92 -6.46 13.59
N ASN A 12 5.60 -6.34 13.68
CA ASN A 12 4.68 -6.84 12.65
C ASN A 12 4.86 -6.11 11.31
N VAL A 13 5.13 -4.80 11.34
CA VAL A 13 5.49 -4.02 10.13
C VAL A 13 6.74 -4.60 9.48
N ILE A 14 7.82 -4.80 10.24
CA ILE A 14 9.07 -5.38 9.69
C ILE A 14 8.82 -6.75 9.07
N VAL A 15 8.04 -7.61 9.74
CA VAL A 15 7.70 -8.94 9.21
C VAL A 15 6.90 -8.85 7.92
N GLN A 16 5.94 -7.92 7.82
CA GLN A 16 5.13 -7.72 6.62
C GLN A 16 5.94 -7.16 5.45
N LEU A 17 6.85 -6.22 5.71
CA LEU A 17 7.78 -5.72 4.69
C LEU A 17 8.66 -6.84 4.13
N LYS A 18 9.19 -7.73 4.99
CA LYS A 18 9.96 -8.90 4.55
C LYS A 18 9.14 -9.86 3.69
N ARG A 19 7.86 -10.06 4.04
CA ARG A 19 6.94 -10.90 3.24
C ARG A 19 6.62 -10.27 1.89
N GLY A 20 6.36 -8.96 1.86
CA GLY A 20 6.16 -8.21 0.62
C GLY A 20 7.39 -8.31 -0.29
N TRP A 21 8.59 -8.13 0.27
CA TRP A 21 9.85 -8.33 -0.48
C TRP A 21 9.98 -9.75 -1.04
N GLN A 22 9.73 -10.78 -0.22
CA GLN A 22 9.76 -12.18 -0.67
C GLN A 22 8.75 -12.47 -1.78
N TYR A 23 7.58 -11.83 -1.76
CA TYR A 23 6.60 -11.95 -2.82
C TYR A 23 7.14 -11.33 -4.12
N VAL A 24 7.63 -10.10 -4.08
CA VAL A 24 8.16 -9.39 -5.26
C VAL A 24 9.29 -10.15 -5.94
N ILE A 25 10.28 -10.64 -5.18
CA ILE A 25 11.45 -11.33 -5.79
C ILE A 25 11.13 -12.73 -6.33
N LYS A 26 9.98 -13.30 -5.97
CA LYS A 26 9.52 -14.62 -6.45
C LYS A 26 8.44 -14.52 -7.52
N GLU A 27 7.85 -13.35 -7.70
CA GLU A 27 6.84 -13.11 -8.72
C GLU A 27 7.53 -13.05 -10.09
N ASN A 28 7.08 -13.90 -11.00
CA ASN A 28 7.64 -14.03 -12.34
C ASN A 28 6.69 -13.51 -13.42
N LYS A 29 5.52 -13.02 -13.02
CA LYS A 29 4.56 -12.36 -13.90
C LYS A 29 4.95 -10.90 -14.12
N GLU A 30 4.51 -10.36 -15.24
CA GLU A 30 4.62 -8.93 -15.54
C GLU A 30 3.87 -8.09 -14.50
N LEU A 31 4.38 -6.89 -14.24
CA LEU A 31 3.74 -5.95 -13.32
C LEU A 31 2.29 -5.71 -13.75
N SER A 32 1.38 -5.86 -12.80
CA SER A 32 -0.04 -5.65 -13.02
C SER A 32 -0.65 -5.09 -11.75
N LEU A 33 -1.80 -4.44 -11.89
CA LEU A 33 -2.53 -3.90 -10.76
C LEU A 33 -2.84 -4.96 -9.69
N LYS A 34 -3.03 -6.22 -10.11
CA LYS A 34 -3.24 -7.33 -9.18
C LYS A 34 -2.00 -7.64 -8.34
N ILE A 35 -0.81 -7.57 -8.92
CA ILE A 35 0.45 -7.74 -8.20
C ILE A 35 0.62 -6.61 -7.18
N GLU A 36 0.34 -5.36 -7.55
CA GLU A 36 0.41 -4.22 -6.62
C GLU A 36 -0.56 -4.36 -5.45
N GLN A 37 -1.80 -4.77 -5.72
CA GLN A 37 -2.78 -5.09 -4.68
C GLN A 37 -2.28 -6.21 -3.75
N ASN A 38 -1.63 -7.25 -4.28
CA ASN A 38 -1.06 -8.32 -3.47
C ASN A 38 0.13 -7.83 -2.62
N ILE A 39 0.98 -6.95 -3.17
CA ILE A 39 2.05 -6.30 -2.40
C ILE A 39 1.44 -5.51 -1.26
N ASN A 40 0.46 -4.64 -1.54
CA ASN A 40 -0.23 -3.83 -0.53
C ASN A 40 -0.90 -4.71 0.54
N LEU A 41 -1.55 -5.80 0.14
CA LEU A 41 -2.17 -6.78 1.05
C LEU A 41 -1.16 -7.35 2.06
N LEU A 42 0.08 -7.54 1.64
CA LEU A 42 1.15 -8.05 2.50
C LEU A 42 1.71 -6.95 3.38
N VAL A 43 2.18 -5.85 2.80
CA VAL A 43 2.93 -4.82 3.53
C VAL A 43 2.05 -4.02 4.48
N ALA A 44 0.78 -3.77 4.12
CA ALA A 44 -0.14 -2.95 4.90
C ALA A 44 -1.09 -3.77 5.79
N ARG A 45 -0.87 -5.09 5.93
CA ARG A 45 -1.80 -6.02 6.58
C ARG A 45 -2.31 -5.57 7.95
N TYR A 46 -1.44 -4.94 8.74
CA TYR A 46 -1.75 -4.48 10.11
C TYR A 46 -1.78 -2.96 10.25
N ASP A 47 -1.45 -2.23 9.19
CA ASP A 47 -1.39 -0.76 9.18
C ASP A 47 -2.53 -0.13 8.37
N SER A 48 -3.30 -0.94 7.63
CA SER A 48 -4.47 -0.52 6.85
C SER A 48 -5.75 -1.17 7.33
N LEU A 49 -6.86 -0.43 7.26
CA LEU A 49 -8.20 -0.93 7.53
C LEU A 49 -8.68 -1.93 6.44
N ASN A 50 -8.23 -1.75 5.20
CA ASN A 50 -8.62 -2.59 4.07
C ASN A 50 -7.42 -2.86 3.14
N PRO A 51 -6.46 -3.69 3.56
CA PRO A 51 -5.22 -3.94 2.82
C PRO A 51 -5.49 -4.67 1.50
N GLY A 52 -4.80 -4.26 0.44
CA GLY A 52 -4.92 -4.82 -0.91
C GLY A 52 -6.14 -4.34 -1.71
N SER A 53 -7.02 -3.55 -1.10
CA SER A 53 -8.17 -2.96 -1.77
C SER A 53 -7.91 -1.49 -2.07
N PHE A 54 -8.57 -0.98 -3.11
CA PHE A 54 -8.67 0.46 -3.26
C PHE A 54 -9.48 1.08 -2.13
N ARG A 55 -9.12 2.31 -1.78
CA ARG A 55 -9.88 3.10 -0.81
C ARG A 55 -11.30 3.35 -1.32
N THR A 56 -12.27 3.30 -0.43
CA THR A 56 -13.63 3.75 -0.69
C THR A 56 -13.86 5.09 0.01
N GLY A 57 -14.60 5.99 -0.63
CA GLY A 57 -14.89 7.33 -0.12
C GLY A 57 -13.88 8.41 -0.52
N SER A 58 -14.20 9.66 -0.20
CA SER A 58 -13.37 10.83 -0.51
C SER A 58 -12.36 11.10 0.61
N VAL A 59 -11.08 11.28 0.26
CA VAL A 59 -10.03 11.74 1.20
C VAL A 59 -9.43 13.05 0.70
N THR A 60 -8.79 13.77 1.60
CA THR A 60 -8.06 15.00 1.27
C THR A 60 -6.66 14.92 1.85
N VAL A 61 -5.65 15.25 1.04
CA VAL A 61 -4.26 15.33 1.46
C VAL A 61 -3.93 16.80 1.70
N GLU A 62 -3.43 17.11 2.89
CA GLU A 62 -2.89 18.44 3.19
C GLU A 62 -1.45 18.51 2.67
N LEU A 63 -1.20 19.43 1.73
CA LEU A 63 0.08 19.50 1.02
C LEU A 63 1.17 20.27 1.80
N GLY A 64 0.80 20.89 2.92
CA GLY A 64 1.66 21.79 3.69
C GLY A 64 2.06 23.06 2.93
N ASN A 65 2.81 23.94 3.60
CA ASN A 65 3.47 25.13 3.03
C ASN A 65 2.57 25.98 2.10
N ASP A 66 1.39 26.36 2.59
CA ASP A 66 0.39 27.21 1.90
C ASP A 66 -0.15 26.65 0.57
N LYS A 67 0.21 25.42 0.18
CA LYS A 67 -0.29 24.76 -1.04
C LYS A 67 -1.72 24.23 -0.91
N GLY A 68 -2.33 24.45 0.26
CA GLY A 68 -3.70 24.05 0.55
C GLY A 68 -3.89 22.54 0.57
N LYS A 69 -5.07 22.13 0.08
CA LYS A 69 -5.58 20.77 0.16
C LYS A 69 -5.73 20.19 -1.24
N TRP A 70 -5.25 18.96 -1.43
CA TRP A 70 -5.47 18.20 -2.65
C TRP A 70 -6.47 17.08 -2.40
N LYS A 71 -7.47 17.00 -3.28
CA LYS A 71 -8.42 15.89 -3.29
C LYS A 71 -8.04 14.97 -4.45
N PRO A 72 -7.68 13.70 -4.19
CA PRO A 72 -7.50 12.74 -5.27
C PRO A 72 -8.81 12.57 -6.03
N GLN A 73 -8.70 12.29 -7.33
CA GLN A 73 -9.85 11.89 -8.13
C GLN A 73 -10.49 10.62 -7.54
N GLU A 74 -11.77 10.42 -7.88
CA GLU A 74 -12.43 9.16 -7.59
C GLU A 74 -11.74 8.04 -8.36
N LEU A 75 -11.78 6.83 -7.79
CA LEU A 75 -11.13 5.67 -8.39
C LEU A 75 -11.70 5.39 -9.78
N ASP A 76 -10.85 5.39 -10.79
CA ASP A 76 -11.12 4.77 -12.08
C ASP A 76 -10.16 3.59 -12.27
N TYR A 77 -10.71 2.38 -12.14
CA TYR A 77 -9.93 1.15 -12.21
C TYR A 77 -9.21 0.99 -13.56
N GLN A 78 -9.82 1.43 -14.67
CA GLN A 78 -9.20 1.26 -15.98
C GLN A 78 -7.99 2.20 -16.14
N SER A 79 -8.13 3.45 -15.71
CA SER A 79 -7.01 4.40 -15.68
C SER A 79 -5.81 3.88 -14.85
N GLU A 80 -6.06 3.21 -13.72
CA GLU A 80 -5.00 2.60 -12.91
C GLU A 80 -4.31 1.42 -13.62
N VAL A 81 -5.08 0.60 -14.36
CA VAL A 81 -4.52 -0.48 -15.18
C VAL A 81 -3.66 0.09 -16.31
N ASP A 82 -4.18 1.09 -17.02
CA ASP A 82 -3.51 1.69 -18.17
C ASP A 82 -2.20 2.39 -17.76
N PHE A 83 -2.15 2.98 -16.56
CA PHE A 83 -0.94 3.58 -16.00
C PHE A 83 0.22 2.59 -15.85
N LEU A 84 -0.04 1.28 -15.69
CA LEU A 84 1.00 0.27 -15.48
C LEU A 84 1.52 -0.38 -16.77
N ILE A 85 0.93 -0.06 -17.93
CA ILE A 85 1.27 -0.69 -19.23
C ILE A 85 2.26 0.18 -20.05
N ILE A 86 3.07 1.02 -19.39
CA ILE A 86 4.04 1.92 -20.04
C ILE A 86 5.23 1.16 -20.65
#